data_AF-A0A0R2ERS1-F1
#
_entry.id   AF-A0A0R2ERS1-F1
#
_cell.length_a   1.000
_cell.length_b   1.000
_cell.length_c   1.000
_cell.angle_alpha   90.00
_cell.angle_beta   90.00
_cell.angle_gamma   90.00
#
_symmetry.space_group_name_H-M   'P 1'
#
loop_
_entity.id
_entity.type
_entity.pdbx_description
1 polymer ?
#
loop_
_entity_poly.entity_id
_entity_poly.type
_entity_poly.pdbx_seq_one_letter_code
_entity_poly.pdbx_strand_id
1 'polypeptide(L)'
;MTGGQIAGLIAAIAFLVLVVFIGVFLTKMVRTLGEVNQSIKTMTDDMDVIAKQTEDILANANTLLDDVNHKVATIDPVFKAAADLGTSVSDLNEATRELTGKVSSTAKKSVTSNLVARAGSAMFNAYRGRKSKD
;
A
#
# COMPACT_ATOMS: atom_id res chain seq x y z
N MET A 1 -60.27 53.59 -47.72
CA MET A 1 -59.73 52.24 -47.43
C MET A 1 -60.60 51.62 -46.36
N THR A 2 -61.10 50.41 -46.57
CA THR A 2 -61.94 49.73 -45.57
C THR A 2 -61.06 49.19 -44.44
N GLY A 3 -61.58 49.11 -43.21
CA GLY A 3 -60.81 48.62 -42.05
C GLY A 3 -60.21 47.22 -42.24
N GLY A 4 -60.87 46.37 -43.04
CA GLY A 4 -60.38 45.04 -43.40
C GLY A 4 -59.10 45.04 -44.25
N GLN A 5 -58.90 46.04 -45.12
CA GLN A 5 -57.67 46.14 -45.93
C GLN A 5 -56.46 46.48 -45.05
N ILE A 6 -56.65 47.37 -44.07
CA ILE A 6 -55.60 47.76 -43.13
C ILE A 6 -55.27 46.57 -42.21
N ALA A 7 -56.28 45.86 -41.72
CA ALA A 7 -56.08 44.66 -40.92
C ALA A 7 -55.36 43.54 -41.69
N GLY A 8 -55.73 43.31 -42.96
CA GLY A 8 -55.08 42.33 -43.83
C GLY A 8 -53.60 42.65 -44.09
N LEU A 9 -53.26 43.93 -44.29
CA LEU A 9 -51.88 44.37 -44.48
C LEU A 9 -51.03 44.12 -43.22
N ILE A 10 -51.56 44.45 -42.04
CA ILE A 10 -50.87 44.21 -40.76
C ILE A 10 -50.67 42.71 -40.53
N ALA A 11 -51.71 41.89 -40.77
CA ALA A 11 -51.63 40.44 -40.63
C ALA A 11 -50.58 39.82 -41.58
N ALA A 12 -50.51 40.30 -42.83
CA ALA A 12 -49.53 39.83 -43.80
C ALA A 12 -48.08 40.14 -43.35
N ILE A 13 -47.84 41.34 -42.83
CA ILE A 13 -46.50 41.74 -42.33
C ILE A 13 -46.14 40.91 -41.10
N ALA A 14 -47.06 40.73 -40.15
CA ALA A 14 -46.82 39.93 -38.96
C ALA A 14 -46.51 38.46 -39.31
N PHE A 15 -47.25 37.90 -40.28
CA PHE A 15 -47.00 36.54 -40.77
C PHE A 15 -45.63 36.41 -41.44
N LEU A 16 -45.22 37.40 -42.26
CA LEU A 16 -43.90 37.40 -42.88
C LEU A 16 -42.79 37.40 -41.83
N VAL A 17 -42.89 38.26 -40.81
CA VAL A 17 -41.91 38.31 -39.70
C VAL A 17 -41.84 36.98 -38.96
N LEU A 18 -42.99 36.35 -38.69
CA LEU A 18 -43.06 35.04 -38.05
C LEU A 18 -42.36 33.96 -38.87
N VAL A 19 -42.58 33.92 -40.19
CA VAL A 19 -41.93 32.94 -41.08
C VAL A 19 -40.41 33.13 -41.08
N VAL A 20 -39.92 34.37 -41.15
CA VAL A 20 -38.49 34.68 -41.08
C VAL A 20 -37.89 34.22 -39.74
N PHE A 21 -38.59 34.51 -38.64
CA PHE A 21 -38.16 34.09 -37.31
C PHE A 21 -38.04 32.56 -37.20
N ILE A 22 -39.04 31.82 -37.67
CA ILE A 22 -39.00 30.34 -37.69
C ILE A 22 -37.86 29.82 -38.56
N GLY A 23 -37.61 30.42 -39.72
CA GLY A 23 -36.48 30.04 -40.57
C GLY A 23 -35.12 30.18 -39.84
N VAL A 24 -34.93 31.30 -39.13
CA VAL A 24 -33.73 31.52 -38.31
C VAL A 24 -33.67 30.55 -37.12
N PHE A 25 -34.81 30.27 -36.48
CA PHE A 25 -34.87 29.34 -35.35
C PHE A 25 -34.54 27.89 -35.77
N LEU A 26 -35.13 27.41 -36.87
CA LEU A 26 -34.87 26.07 -37.39
C LEU A 26 -33.42 25.89 -37.83
N THR A 27 -32.82 26.90 -38.48
CA THR A 27 -31.40 26.82 -38.87
C THR A 27 -30.47 26.75 -37.66
N LYS A 28 -30.79 27.45 -36.56
CA LYS A 28 -30.05 27.30 -35.30
C LYS A 28 -30.23 25.90 -34.71
N MET A 29 -31.47 25.39 -34.67
CA MET A 29 -31.76 24.05 -34.16
C MET A 29 -31.02 22.96 -34.95
N VAL A 30 -30.98 23.03 -36.28
CA VAL A 30 -30.23 22.08 -37.12
C VAL A 30 -28.74 22.13 -36.83
N ARG A 31 -28.16 23.33 -36.62
CA ARG A 31 -26.75 23.46 -36.23
C ARG A 31 -26.48 22.80 -34.87
N THR A 32 -27.33 23.07 -33.87
CA THR A 32 -27.21 22.45 -32.55
C THR A 32 -27.34 20.93 -32.62
N LEU A 33 -28.28 20.40 -33.40
CA LEU A 33 -28.41 18.95 -33.60
C LEU A 33 -27.18 18.35 -34.30
N GLY A 34 -26.57 19.09 -35.24
CA GLY A 34 -25.31 18.70 -35.87
C GLY A 34 -24.16 18.63 -34.86
N GLU A 35 -24.03 19.63 -33.99
CA GLU A 35 -23.03 19.66 -32.92
C GLU A 35 -23.25 18.55 -31.89
N VAL A 36 -24.50 18.28 -31.50
CA VAL A 36 -24.85 17.16 -30.62
C VAL A 36 -24.50 15.82 -31.26
N ASN A 37 -24.82 15.63 -32.55
CA ASN A 37 -24.47 14.39 -33.26
C ASN A 37 -22.95 14.19 -33.33
N GLN A 38 -22.20 15.26 -33.62
CA GLN A 38 -20.74 15.21 -33.59
C GLN A 38 -20.21 14.89 -32.18
N SER A 39 -20.82 15.47 -31.14
CA SER A 39 -20.41 15.23 -29.75
C SER A 39 -20.68 13.78 -29.33
N ILE A 40 -21.83 13.22 -29.70
CA ILE A 40 -22.16 11.81 -29.48
C ILE A 40 -21.17 10.92 -30.21
N LYS A 41 -20.83 11.24 -31.46
CA LYS A 41 -19.85 10.47 -32.23
C LYS A 41 -18.48 10.47 -31.55
N THR A 42 -17.95 11.64 -31.21
CA THR A 42 -16.67 11.73 -30.49
C THR A 42 -16.72 11.00 -29.15
N MET A 43 -17.82 11.11 -28.40
CA MET A 43 -18.00 10.40 -27.14
C MET A 43 -18.00 8.88 -27.34
N THR A 44 -18.64 8.37 -28.40
CA THR A 44 -18.60 6.94 -28.74
C THR A 44 -17.19 6.49 -29.11
N ASP A 45 -16.49 7.27 -29.93
CA ASP A 45 -15.10 6.96 -30.32
C ASP A 45 -14.18 6.93 -29.07
N ASP A 46 -14.34 7.88 -28.14
CA ASP A 46 -13.59 7.91 -26.87
C ASP A 46 -13.93 6.71 -25.97
N MET A 47 -15.21 6.29 -25.93
CA MET A 47 -15.63 5.11 -25.15
C MET A 47 -15.05 3.81 -25.72
N ASP A 48 -14.98 3.67 -27.05
CA ASP A 48 -14.33 2.52 -27.70
C ASP A 48 -12.83 2.48 -27.36
N VAL A 49 -12.17 3.65 -27.35
CA VAL A 49 -10.77 3.76 -26.96
C VAL A 49 -10.57 3.43 -25.48
N ILE A 50 -11.43 3.93 -24.59
CA ILE A 50 -11.38 3.61 -23.15
C ILE A 50 -11.61 2.11 -22.92
N ALA A 51 -12.56 1.50 -23.63
CA ALA A 51 -12.84 0.07 -23.53
C ALA A 51 -11.59 -0.74 -23.92
N LYS A 52 -10.95 -0.39 -25.04
CA LYS A 52 -9.71 -1.03 -25.48
C LYS A 52 -8.54 -0.82 -24.52
N GLN A 53 -8.36 0.39 -24.00
CA GLN A 53 -7.34 0.65 -22.97
C GLN A 53 -7.63 -0.11 -21.67
N THR A 54 -8.91 -0.31 -21.32
CA THR A 54 -9.31 -1.11 -20.17
C THR A 54 -9.04 -2.59 -20.41
N GLU A 55 -9.27 -3.11 -21.61
CA GLU A 55 -8.83 -4.46 -22.01
C GLU A 55 -7.32 -4.62 -21.86
N ASP A 56 -6.54 -3.64 -22.32
CA ASP A 56 -5.08 -3.63 -22.15
C ASP A 56 -4.68 -3.57 -20.66
N ILE A 57 -5.37 -2.79 -19.82
CA ILE A 57 -5.13 -2.75 -18.37
C ILE A 57 -5.44 -4.11 -17.74
N LEU A 58 -6.55 -4.75 -18.10
CA LEU A 58 -6.92 -6.07 -17.60
C LEU A 58 -5.91 -7.14 -18.03
N ALA A 59 -5.44 -7.10 -19.29
CA ALA A 59 -4.41 -8.00 -19.80
C ALA A 59 -3.06 -7.80 -19.09
N ASN A 60 -2.64 -6.55 -18.89
CA ASN A 60 -1.44 -6.22 -18.14
C ASN A 60 -1.58 -6.60 -16.67
N ALA A 61 -2.73 -6.38 -16.04
CA ALA A 61 -2.99 -6.79 -14.67
C ALA A 61 -2.93 -8.32 -14.53
N ASN A 62 -3.51 -9.08 -15.47
CA ASN A 62 -3.39 -10.54 -15.50
C ASN A 62 -1.93 -10.99 -15.62
N THR A 63 -1.15 -10.33 -16.49
CA THR A 63 0.29 -10.60 -16.67
C THR A 63 1.10 -10.23 -15.41
N LEU A 64 0.80 -9.10 -14.78
CA LEU A 64 1.43 -8.66 -13.54
C LEU A 64 1.10 -9.61 -12.39
N LEU A 65 -0.15 -10.08 -12.29
CA LEU A 65 -0.53 -11.06 -11.27
C LEU A 65 0.19 -12.40 -11.48
N ASP A 66 0.37 -12.85 -12.72
CA ASP A 66 1.15 -14.05 -13.02
C ASP A 66 2.65 -13.89 -12.66
N ASP A 67 3.25 -12.76 -13.01
CA ASP A 67 4.64 -12.44 -12.68
C ASP A 67 4.85 -12.29 -11.17
N VAL A 68 3.92 -11.64 -10.46
CA VAL A 68 3.94 -11.55 -8.99
C VAL A 68 3.82 -12.94 -8.37
N ASN A 69 2.91 -13.78 -8.85
CA ASN A 69 2.76 -15.15 -8.34
C ASN A 69 4.04 -15.96 -8.52
N HIS A 70 4.67 -15.87 -9.71
CA HIS A 70 5.97 -16.50 -9.96
C HIS A 70 7.09 -15.94 -9.08
N LYS A 71 7.20 -14.60 -8.97
CA LYS A 71 8.23 -13.96 -8.14
C LYS A 71 8.07 -14.29 -6.66
N VAL A 72 6.85 -14.29 -6.14
CA VAL A 72 6.58 -14.69 -4.74
C VAL A 72 7.03 -16.12 -4.51
N ALA A 73 6.65 -17.05 -5.39
CA ALA A 73 7.09 -18.45 -5.29
C ALA A 73 8.63 -18.59 -5.30
N THR A 74 9.34 -17.74 -6.04
CA THR A 74 10.83 -17.74 -6.01
C THR A 74 11.44 -17.11 -4.76
N ILE A 75 10.71 -16.26 -4.04
CA ILE A 75 11.19 -15.56 -2.84
C ILE A 75 10.77 -16.31 -1.55
N ASP A 76 9.77 -17.21 -1.60
CA ASP A 76 9.38 -18.08 -0.47
C ASP A 76 10.57 -18.78 0.22
N PRO A 77 11.57 -19.35 -0.49
CA PRO A 77 12.75 -19.94 0.15
C PRO A 77 13.60 -18.92 0.91
N VAL A 78 13.64 -17.66 0.44
CA VAL A 78 14.36 -16.57 1.11
C VAL A 78 13.65 -16.19 2.41
N PHE A 79 12.32 -16.11 2.40
CA PHE A 79 11.54 -15.91 3.64
C PHE A 79 11.73 -17.06 4.63
N LYS A 80 11.75 -18.30 4.15
CA LYS A 80 12.00 -19.47 4.98
C LYS A 80 13.42 -19.47 5.55
N ALA A 81 14.42 -19.19 4.73
CA ALA A 81 15.80 -19.08 5.19
C ALA A 81 15.99 -17.94 6.21
N ALA A 82 15.31 -16.81 6.02
CA ALA A 82 15.29 -15.73 6.99
C ALA A 82 14.61 -16.14 8.31
N ALA A 83 13.53 -16.93 8.26
CA ALA A 83 12.87 -17.48 9.44
C ALA A 83 13.79 -18.48 10.18
N ASP A 84 14.43 -19.41 9.46
CA ASP A 84 15.36 -20.40 10.01
C ASP A 84 16.63 -19.73 10.58
N LEU A 85 17.08 -18.62 9.98
CA LEU A 85 18.14 -17.78 10.55
C LEU A 85 17.67 -17.06 11.81
N GLY A 86 16.45 -16.53 11.82
CA GLY A 86 15.85 -15.89 12.99
C GLY A 86 15.75 -16.84 14.19
N THR A 87 15.30 -18.09 13.97
CA THR A 87 15.29 -19.13 15.00
C THR A 87 16.71 -19.49 15.43
N SER A 88 17.64 -19.66 14.49
CA SER A 88 19.05 -19.94 14.79
C SER A 88 19.69 -18.84 15.65
N VAL A 89 19.44 -17.56 15.34
CA VAL A 89 19.95 -16.42 16.13
C VAL A 89 19.27 -16.34 17.50
N SER A 90 17.97 -16.62 17.58
CA SER A 90 17.24 -16.71 18.84
C SER A 90 17.81 -17.81 19.73
N ASP A 91 17.99 -19.01 19.19
CA ASP A 91 18.55 -20.17 19.89
C ASP A 91 20.00 -19.91 20.31
N LEU A 92 20.80 -19.25 19.45
CA LEU A 92 22.16 -18.84 19.78
C LEU A 92 22.19 -17.82 20.92
N ASN A 93 21.25 -16.85 20.93
CA ASN A 93 21.12 -15.87 21.99
C ASN A 93 20.72 -16.54 23.32
N GLU A 94 19.76 -17.46 23.29
CA GLU A 94 19.33 -18.25 24.46
C GLU A 94 20.50 -19.09 24.99
N ALA A 95 21.19 -19.85 24.13
CA ALA A 95 22.33 -20.69 24.49
C ALA A 95 23.50 -19.86 25.06
N THR A 96 23.77 -18.68 24.48
CA THR A 96 24.80 -17.75 24.97
C THR A 96 24.43 -17.18 26.33
N ARG A 97 23.16 -16.84 26.54
CA ARG A 97 22.65 -16.35 27.83
C ARG A 97 22.75 -17.43 28.90
N GLU A 98 22.36 -18.66 28.58
CA GLU A 98 22.44 -19.81 29.48
C GLU A 98 23.90 -20.15 29.82
N LEU A 99 24.79 -20.21 28.82
CA LEU A 99 26.23 -20.46 29.02
C LEU A 99 26.87 -19.38 29.89
N THR A 100 26.59 -18.10 29.59
CA THR A 100 27.10 -16.96 30.38
C THR A 100 26.56 -17.03 31.81
N GLY A 101 25.30 -17.42 32.00
CA GLY A 101 24.70 -17.66 33.31
C GLY A 101 25.40 -18.79 34.09
N LYS A 102 25.69 -19.92 33.44
CA LYS A 102 26.40 -21.07 34.04
C LYS A 102 27.86 -20.77 34.35
N VAL A 103 28.58 -20.09 33.46
CA VAL A 103 29.97 -19.64 33.67
C VAL A 103 30.03 -18.63 34.80
N SER A 104 29.16 -17.62 34.80
CA SER A 104 29.10 -16.60 35.86
C SER A 104 28.79 -17.23 37.21
N SER A 105 27.83 -18.17 37.26
CA SER A 105 27.48 -18.88 38.48
C SER A 105 28.60 -19.80 38.96
N THR A 106 29.27 -20.52 38.06
CA THR A 106 30.42 -21.38 38.38
C THR A 106 31.62 -20.56 38.83
N ALA A 107 31.92 -19.44 38.16
CA ALA A 107 32.97 -18.51 38.53
C ALA A 107 32.69 -17.89 39.90
N LYS A 108 31.46 -17.42 40.17
CA LYS A 108 31.06 -16.95 41.49
C LYS A 108 31.23 -18.04 42.55
N LYS A 109 30.76 -19.27 42.29
CA LYS A 109 30.88 -20.39 43.22
C LYS A 109 32.34 -20.77 43.48
N SER A 110 33.19 -20.80 42.46
CA SER A 110 34.63 -21.09 42.57
C SER A 110 35.37 -19.98 43.32
N VAL A 111 35.10 -18.71 43.00
CA VAL A 111 35.70 -17.55 43.67
C VAL A 111 35.26 -17.50 45.14
N THR A 112 33.97 -17.66 45.43
CA THR A 112 33.46 -17.72 46.80
C THR A 112 34.03 -18.92 47.54
N SER A 113 34.11 -20.11 46.92
CA SER A 113 34.71 -21.30 47.55
C SER A 113 36.19 -21.11 47.84
N ASN A 114 36.98 -20.54 46.93
CA ASN A 114 38.39 -20.25 47.17
C ASN A 114 38.60 -19.17 48.23
N LEU A 115 37.77 -18.13 48.25
CA LEU A 115 37.80 -17.10 49.31
C LEU A 115 37.43 -17.68 50.67
N VAL A 116 36.37 -18.51 50.74
CA VAL A 116 35.95 -19.19 51.98
C VAL A 116 36.99 -20.21 52.43
N ALA A 117 37.57 -20.98 51.52
CA ALA A 117 38.62 -21.94 51.84
C ALA A 117 39.89 -21.23 52.34
N ARG A 118 40.28 -20.11 51.73
CA ARG A 118 41.42 -19.29 52.18
C ARG A 118 41.14 -18.57 53.49
N ALA A 119 39.95 -18.00 53.67
CA ALA A 119 39.57 -17.37 54.92
C ALA A 119 39.48 -18.41 56.05
N GLY A 120 38.88 -19.56 55.78
CA GLY A 120 38.78 -20.69 56.71
C GLY A 120 40.14 -21.27 57.09
N SER A 121 41.05 -21.47 56.13
CA SER A 121 42.39 -21.96 56.43
C SER A 121 43.25 -20.93 57.17
N ALA A 122 43.11 -19.64 56.85
CA ALA A 122 43.76 -18.56 57.59
C ALA A 122 43.26 -18.49 59.04
N MET A 123 41.94 -18.57 59.25
CA MET A 123 41.34 -18.58 60.58
C MET A 123 41.70 -19.84 61.36
N PHE A 124 41.71 -21.02 60.71
CA PHE A 124 42.07 -22.30 61.32
C PHE A 124 43.55 -22.31 61.78
N ASN A 125 44.46 -21.80 60.96
CA ASN A 125 45.87 -21.67 61.33
C ASN A 125 46.07 -20.65 62.45
N ALA A 126 45.36 -19.52 62.43
CA ALA A 126 45.44 -18.52 63.49
C ALA A 126 44.94 -19.07 64.84
N TYR A 127 43.89 -19.90 64.85
CA TYR A 127 43.38 -20.52 66.07
C TYR A 127 44.29 -21.65 66.59
N ARG A 128 44.86 -22.46 65.69
CA ARG A 128 45.79 -23.53 66.05
C ARG A 128 47.11 -22.98 66.61
N GLY A 129 47.57 -21.81 66.17
CA GLY A 129 48.77 -21.15 66.66
C GLY A 129 48.72 -20.68 68.12
N ARG A 130 47.54 -20.59 68.74
CA ARG A 130 47.40 -20.21 70.16
C ARG A 130 47.47 -21.38 71.14
N LYS A 131 47.41 -22.64 70.67
CA LYS A 131 47.37 -23.82 71.55
C LYS A 131 48.72 -24.53 71.70
N SER A 132 49.81 -23.89 71.26
CA SER A 132 51.18 -24.45 71.28
C SER A 132 52.14 -23.66 72.19
N LYS A 133 51.61 -22.84 73.11
CA LYS A 133 52.38 -22.16 74.15
C LYS A 133 51.69 -22.41 75.50
N ASP A 134 51.74 -23.66 75.94
CA ASP A 134 51.77 -24.05 77.36
C ASP A 134 53.11 -24.76 77.59
#